data_AF-A0A383EUE8-F1
#
_entry.id   AF-A0A383EUE8-F1
#
_cell.length_a   1.000
_cell.length_b   1.000
_cell.length_c   1.000
_cell.angle_alpha   90.00
_cell.angle_beta   90.00
_cell.angle_gamma   90.00
#
_symmetry.space_group_name_H-M   'P 1'
#
loop_
_entity.id
_entity.type
_entity.pdbx_description
1 polymer ?
#
loop_
_entity_poly.entity_id
_entity_poly.type
_entity_poly.pdbx_seq_one_letter_code
_entity_poly.pdbx_strand_id
1 'polypeptide(L)'
;MTNTHQRQQPFGEECTMISGMDFIIGLLAFTTGLSVGWLLAQRKSSATKEELIALKAQAVEREKATEGKDAFVQQSLEAMNDKFENLANAALRANNKQFLENTDLKLQPLNAAHKELLKEVRDLEKLRAEAYGRLDEQLAAMQTGSAKMLESSEEMKNLLTGSSQARGNWGELLLERVVEFAGMQKHVNFKVQKQVSDGSRPDMIILLPGEGAIPVDSKCPLTSFAKAK
;
A
#
# COMPACT_ATOMS: atom_id res chain seq x y z
N MET A 1 -48.95 134.18 70.48
CA MET A 1 -47.53 133.82 70.26
C MET A 1 -47.20 132.79 71.30
N THR A 2 -46.29 131.85 71.08
CA THR A 2 -45.42 131.37 72.18
C THR A 2 -46.08 130.92 73.51
N ASN A 3 -45.74 129.70 73.92
CA ASN A 3 -45.48 129.34 75.33
C ASN A 3 -46.66 129.04 76.29
N THR A 4 -46.32 128.18 77.26
CA THR A 4 -46.88 127.99 78.63
C THR A 4 -48.33 127.49 78.82
N HIS A 5 -48.51 126.22 79.24
CA HIS A 5 -48.83 125.87 80.64
C HIS A 5 -48.85 124.36 80.92
N GLN A 6 -48.26 123.99 82.06
CA GLN A 6 -48.20 122.69 82.75
C GLN A 6 -49.52 122.25 83.41
N ARG A 7 -49.73 120.93 83.54
CA ARG A 7 -50.52 120.14 84.54
C ARG A 7 -50.33 118.64 84.21
N GLN A 8 -50.47 117.60 85.04
CA GLN A 8 -50.52 117.28 86.48
C GLN A 8 -50.43 115.73 86.54
N GLN A 9 -49.98 115.18 87.68
CA GLN A 9 -49.67 113.76 88.01
C GLN A 9 -50.94 112.90 88.30
N PRO A 10 -50.94 111.65 88.90
CA PRO A 10 -49.82 110.85 89.45
C PRO A 10 -49.84 109.28 89.37
N PHE A 11 -48.66 108.73 89.71
CA PHE A 11 -48.26 107.51 90.46
C PHE A 11 -49.21 106.32 90.70
N GLY A 12 -48.60 105.12 90.73
CA GLY A 12 -49.01 104.02 91.63
C GLY A 12 -48.49 102.63 91.22
N GLU A 13 -47.60 102.07 92.03
CA GLU A 13 -47.09 100.69 92.01
C GLU A 13 -48.21 99.65 92.17
N GLU A 14 -48.01 98.41 91.69
CA GLU A 14 -48.03 97.22 92.57
C GLU A 14 -47.63 95.92 91.85
N CYS A 15 -47.25 94.96 92.69
CA CYS A 15 -46.43 93.79 92.46
C CYS A 15 -47.27 92.50 92.32
N THR A 16 -46.64 91.43 91.82
CA THR A 16 -46.88 89.98 92.06
C THR A 16 -47.53 89.07 90.98
N MET A 17 -46.69 88.11 90.52
CA MET A 17 -46.90 86.64 90.44
C MET A 17 -47.60 85.97 89.22
N ILE A 18 -46.76 85.55 88.26
CA ILE A 18 -46.64 84.27 87.50
C ILE A 18 -47.81 83.26 87.53
N SER A 19 -48.17 82.68 86.37
CA SER A 19 -48.63 81.27 86.29
C SER A 19 -48.18 80.53 85.02
N GLY A 20 -47.47 79.40 85.21
CA GLY A 20 -46.84 78.57 84.18
C GLY A 20 -47.78 77.67 83.38
N MET A 21 -48.99 78.12 83.07
CA MET A 21 -50.02 77.30 82.41
C MET A 21 -49.86 77.25 80.88
N ASP A 22 -49.38 78.32 80.25
CA ASP A 22 -49.27 78.41 78.78
C ASP A 22 -48.08 77.63 78.21
N PHE A 23 -46.98 77.50 78.96
CA PHE A 23 -45.81 76.71 78.54
C PHE A 23 -46.09 75.20 78.57
N ILE A 24 -46.95 74.75 79.50
CA ILE A 24 -47.36 73.34 79.63
C ILE A 24 -48.27 72.93 78.47
N ILE A 25 -49.17 73.80 78.02
CA ILE A 25 -50.08 73.53 76.89
C ILE A 25 -49.30 73.38 75.57
N GLY A 26 -48.28 74.22 75.34
CA GLY A 26 -47.41 74.10 74.16
C GLY A 26 -46.61 72.80 74.12
N LEU A 27 -46.07 72.36 75.26
CA LEU A 27 -45.32 71.11 75.38
C LEU A 27 -46.21 69.86 75.20
N LEU A 28 -47.44 69.90 75.71
CA LEU A 28 -48.44 68.86 75.49
C LEU A 28 -48.88 68.76 74.02
N ALA A 29 -49.06 69.89 73.33
CA ALA A 29 -49.39 69.91 71.90
C ALA A 29 -48.25 69.36 71.02
N PHE A 30 -47.00 69.68 71.36
CA PHE A 30 -45.84 69.20 70.60
C PHE A 30 -45.58 67.70 70.80
N THR A 31 -45.70 67.22 72.04
CA THR A 31 -45.54 65.79 72.35
C THR A 31 -46.66 64.95 71.76
N THR A 32 -47.90 65.43 71.78
CA THR A 32 -49.02 64.76 71.10
C THR A 32 -48.86 64.78 69.57
N GLY A 33 -48.41 65.89 68.99
CA GLY A 33 -48.10 65.98 67.55
C GLY A 33 -47.00 65.00 67.11
N LEU A 34 -45.90 64.91 67.86
CA LEU A 34 -44.82 63.94 67.60
C LEU A 34 -45.31 62.49 67.75
N SER A 35 -46.12 62.23 68.77
CA SER A 35 -46.68 60.89 69.02
C SER A 35 -47.59 60.45 67.89
N VAL A 36 -48.49 61.33 67.42
CA VAL A 36 -49.40 61.05 66.29
C VAL A 36 -48.64 60.92 64.97
N GLY A 37 -47.64 61.80 64.73
CA GLY A 37 -46.78 61.72 63.55
C GLY A 37 -46.00 60.41 63.48
N TRP A 38 -45.45 59.97 64.62
CA TRP A 38 -44.76 58.69 64.74
C TRP A 38 -45.70 57.49 64.51
N LEU A 39 -46.92 57.54 65.05
CA LEU A 39 -47.92 56.48 64.89
C LEU A 39 -48.40 56.32 63.43
N LEU A 40 -48.56 57.42 62.70
CA LEU A 40 -48.89 57.40 61.27
C LEU A 40 -47.71 56.93 60.41
N ALA A 41 -46.48 57.33 60.74
CA ALA A 41 -45.27 56.84 60.07
C ALA A 41 -45.08 55.33 60.28
N GLN A 42 -45.39 54.83 61.48
CA GLN A 42 -45.28 53.42 61.82
C GLN A 42 -46.34 52.54 61.12
N ARG A 43 -47.53 53.09 60.87
CA ARG A 43 -48.55 52.44 60.02
C ARG A 43 -48.17 52.39 58.55
N LYS A 44 -47.46 53.40 58.03
CA LYS A 44 -46.99 53.38 56.62
C LYS A 44 -45.76 52.50 56.41
N SER A 45 -44.87 52.41 57.41
CA SER A 45 -43.67 51.57 57.34
C SER A 45 -43.96 50.07 57.49
N SER A 46 -45.09 49.68 58.08
CA SER A 46 -45.51 48.27 58.15
C SER A 46 -46.02 47.77 56.80
N ALA A 47 -46.83 48.58 56.11
CA ALA A 47 -47.33 48.25 54.76
C ALA A 47 -46.20 48.06 53.73
N THR A 48 -45.13 48.88 53.78
CA THR A 48 -44.00 48.74 52.85
C THR A 48 -43.09 47.55 53.18
N LYS A 49 -43.06 47.09 54.43
CA LYS A 49 -42.30 45.89 54.82
C LYS A 49 -43.01 44.61 54.36
N GLU A 50 -44.33 44.60 54.37
CA GLU A 50 -45.14 43.45 53.99
C GLU A 50 -45.02 43.14 52.49
N GLU A 51 -45.07 44.17 51.62
CA GLU A 51 -44.80 44.03 50.19
C GLU A 51 -43.35 43.59 49.91
N LEU A 52 -42.38 44.08 50.69
CA LEU A 52 -40.96 43.70 50.56
C LEU A 52 -40.72 42.23 50.95
N ILE A 53 -41.43 41.73 51.97
CA ILE A 53 -41.36 40.33 52.39
C ILE A 53 -42.03 39.43 51.34
N ALA A 54 -43.19 39.83 50.81
CA ALA A 54 -43.88 39.08 49.76
C ALA A 54 -43.08 39.02 48.45
N LEU A 55 -42.45 40.13 48.05
CA LEU A 55 -41.62 40.18 46.84
C LEU A 55 -40.33 39.37 47.00
N LYS A 56 -39.69 39.42 48.18
CA LYS A 56 -38.51 38.58 48.49
C LYS A 56 -38.88 37.09 48.54
N ALA A 57 -40.04 36.74 49.09
CA ALA A 57 -40.52 35.35 49.09
C ALA A 57 -40.71 34.84 47.64
N GLN A 58 -41.31 35.65 46.78
CA GLN A 58 -41.50 35.29 45.36
C GLN A 58 -40.17 35.22 44.59
N ALA A 59 -39.19 36.06 44.91
CA ALA A 59 -37.85 36.00 44.31
C ALA A 59 -37.12 34.71 44.70
N VAL A 60 -37.16 34.31 45.98
CA VAL A 60 -36.54 33.08 46.48
C VAL A 60 -37.20 31.82 45.88
N GLU A 61 -38.52 31.85 45.67
CA GLU A 61 -39.22 30.74 45.01
C GLU A 61 -38.87 30.60 43.53
N ARG A 62 -38.70 31.73 42.83
CA ARG A 62 -38.22 31.73 41.44
C ARG A 62 -36.76 31.29 41.34
N GLU A 63 -35.91 31.69 42.28
CA GLU A 63 -34.49 31.31 42.33
C GLU A 63 -34.32 29.79 42.55
N LYS A 64 -35.11 29.20 43.47
CA LYS A 64 -35.17 27.74 43.64
C LYS A 64 -35.72 27.01 42.40
N ALA A 65 -36.69 27.60 41.72
CA ALA A 65 -37.23 27.05 40.48
C ALA A 65 -36.28 27.18 39.28
N THR A 66 -35.37 28.16 39.28
CA THR A 66 -34.29 28.28 38.28
C THR A 66 -33.14 27.32 38.60
N GLU A 67 -32.71 27.21 39.85
CA GLU A 67 -31.69 26.25 40.27
C GLU A 67 -32.09 24.81 39.93
N GLY A 68 -33.35 24.44 40.15
CA GLY A 68 -33.87 23.12 39.76
C GLY A 68 -33.91 22.89 38.25
N LYS A 69 -34.14 23.94 37.45
CA LYS A 69 -34.11 23.86 35.98
C LYS A 69 -32.68 23.79 35.47
N ASP A 70 -31.75 24.53 36.06
CA ASP A 70 -30.34 24.54 35.68
C ASP A 70 -29.67 23.20 36.03
N ALA A 71 -29.98 22.62 37.19
CA ALA A 71 -29.55 21.28 37.57
C ALA A 71 -30.10 20.20 36.64
N PHE A 72 -31.38 20.30 36.25
CA PHE A 72 -31.99 19.37 35.28
C PHE A 72 -31.37 19.51 33.88
N VAL A 73 -31.06 20.73 33.44
CA VAL A 73 -30.40 20.99 32.16
C VAL A 73 -28.97 20.44 32.17
N GLN A 74 -28.20 20.64 33.25
CA GLN A 74 -26.87 20.06 33.41
C GLN A 74 -26.91 18.53 33.39
N GLN A 75 -27.81 17.91 34.17
CA GLN A 75 -27.97 16.47 34.20
C GLN A 75 -28.37 15.91 32.82
N SER A 76 -29.25 16.60 32.10
CA SER A 76 -29.67 16.19 30.76
C SER A 76 -28.56 16.38 29.72
N LEU A 77 -27.69 17.38 29.87
CA LEU A 77 -26.50 17.58 29.04
C LEU A 77 -25.45 16.50 29.30
N GLU A 78 -25.17 16.17 30.56
CA GLU A 78 -24.26 15.08 30.93
C GLU A 78 -24.75 13.74 30.36
N ALA A 79 -26.03 13.41 30.59
CA ALA A 79 -26.62 12.18 30.07
C ALA A 79 -26.65 12.12 28.52
N MET A 80 -26.78 13.26 27.83
CA MET A 80 -26.66 13.31 26.37
C MET A 80 -25.21 13.16 25.90
N ASN A 81 -24.26 13.76 26.62
CA ASN A 81 -22.84 13.66 26.28
C ASN A 81 -22.34 12.22 26.45
N ASP A 82 -22.73 11.55 27.54
CA ASP A 82 -22.44 10.13 27.78
C ASP A 82 -23.04 9.23 26.69
N LYS A 83 -24.29 9.49 26.29
CA LYS A 83 -24.93 8.76 25.19
C LYS A 83 -24.24 9.01 23.86
N PHE A 84 -23.85 10.24 23.59
CA PHE A 84 -23.12 10.61 22.37
C PHE A 84 -21.77 9.94 22.32
N GLU A 85 -20.99 9.98 23.40
CA GLU A 85 -19.69 9.33 23.49
C GLU A 85 -19.80 7.81 23.29
N ASN A 86 -20.78 7.17 23.94
CA ASN A 86 -21.02 5.74 23.77
C ASN A 86 -21.46 5.39 22.34
N LEU A 87 -22.36 6.17 21.74
CA LEU A 87 -22.83 5.92 20.37
C LEU A 87 -21.72 6.21 19.35
N ALA A 88 -20.94 7.26 19.53
CA ALA A 88 -19.79 7.60 18.69
C ALA A 88 -18.71 6.52 18.77
N ASN A 89 -18.38 6.05 19.97
CA ASN A 89 -17.44 4.95 20.17
C ASN A 89 -17.97 3.64 19.56
N ALA A 90 -19.26 3.33 19.73
CA ALA A 90 -19.88 2.16 19.12
C ALA A 90 -19.89 2.24 17.59
N ALA A 91 -20.25 3.40 17.02
CA ALA A 91 -20.25 3.65 15.59
C ALA A 91 -18.84 3.60 14.99
N LEU A 92 -17.84 4.20 15.64
CA LEU A 92 -16.44 4.13 15.23
C LEU A 92 -15.91 2.69 15.25
N ARG A 93 -16.19 1.93 16.31
CA ARG A 93 -15.82 0.51 16.40
C ARG A 93 -16.50 -0.32 15.31
N ALA A 94 -17.78 -0.11 15.08
CA ALA A 94 -18.53 -0.81 14.03
C ALA A 94 -17.98 -0.47 12.62
N ASN A 95 -17.69 0.80 12.36
CA ASN A 95 -17.15 1.26 11.09
C ASN A 95 -15.73 0.71 10.85
N ASN A 96 -14.87 0.74 11.88
CA ASN A 96 -13.53 0.19 11.80
C ASN A 96 -13.56 -1.33 11.58
N LYS A 97 -14.42 -2.07 12.30
CA LYS A 97 -14.60 -3.51 12.07
C LYS A 97 -15.06 -3.81 10.64
N GLN A 98 -16.07 -3.08 10.15
CA GLN A 98 -16.59 -3.25 8.80
C GLN A 98 -15.55 -2.87 7.73
N PHE A 99 -14.70 -1.86 8.00
CA PHE A 99 -13.60 -1.50 7.13
C PHE A 99 -12.54 -2.60 7.05
N LEU A 100 -12.16 -3.19 8.20
CA LEU A 100 -11.21 -4.30 8.27
C LEU A 100 -11.74 -5.55 7.56
N GLU A 101 -13.01 -5.93 7.78
CA GLU A 101 -13.64 -7.06 7.08
C GLU A 101 -13.68 -6.84 5.55
N ASN A 102 -14.07 -5.65 5.10
CA ASN A 102 -14.08 -5.33 3.67
C ASN A 102 -12.67 -5.29 3.07
N THR A 103 -11.68 -4.84 3.83
CA THR A 103 -10.28 -4.82 3.40
C THR A 103 -9.75 -6.23 3.29
N ASP A 104 -10.03 -7.10 4.27
CA ASP A 104 -9.59 -8.49 4.25
C ASP A 104 -10.22 -9.27 3.08
N LEU A 105 -11.53 -9.08 2.84
CA LEU A 105 -12.23 -9.63 1.67
C LEU A 105 -11.63 -9.17 0.33
N LYS A 106 -11.14 -7.94 0.25
CA LYS A 106 -10.49 -7.40 -0.95
C LYS A 106 -9.04 -7.84 -1.11
N LEU A 107 -8.32 -8.06 0.00
CA LEU A 107 -6.92 -8.49 -0.02
C LEU A 107 -6.76 -10.00 -0.17
N GLN A 108 -7.74 -10.80 0.22
CA GLN A 108 -7.75 -12.24 -0.01
C GLN A 108 -7.50 -12.66 -1.48
N PRO A 109 -8.24 -12.14 -2.48
CA PRO A 109 -8.00 -12.51 -3.88
C PRO A 109 -6.63 -12.05 -4.37
N LEU A 110 -6.14 -10.90 -3.90
CA LEU A 110 -4.79 -10.41 -4.24
C LEU A 110 -3.70 -11.34 -3.67
N ASN A 111 -3.83 -11.74 -2.41
CA ASN A 111 -2.91 -12.68 -1.77
C ASN A 111 -2.94 -14.05 -2.45
N ALA A 112 -4.13 -14.54 -2.84
CA ALA A 112 -4.28 -15.78 -3.59
C ALA A 112 -3.57 -15.69 -4.95
N ALA A 113 -3.84 -14.63 -5.72
CA ALA A 113 -3.20 -14.38 -7.02
C ALA A 113 -1.67 -14.26 -6.90
N HIS A 114 -1.17 -13.58 -5.87
CA HIS A 114 0.27 -13.47 -5.62
C HIS A 114 0.89 -14.85 -5.30
N LYS A 115 0.20 -15.68 -4.51
CA LYS A 115 0.66 -17.04 -4.18
C LYS A 115 0.71 -17.93 -5.42
N GLU A 116 -0.28 -17.79 -6.30
CA GLU A 116 -0.36 -18.52 -7.57
C GLU A 116 0.74 -18.08 -8.53
N LEU A 117 0.96 -16.77 -8.68
CA LEU A 117 2.05 -16.23 -9.49
C LEU A 117 3.42 -16.70 -8.98
N LEU A 118 3.66 -16.68 -7.66
CA LEU A 118 4.89 -17.19 -7.07
C LEU A 118 5.10 -18.69 -7.34
N LYS A 119 4.01 -19.45 -7.46
CA LYS A 119 4.07 -20.87 -7.81
C LYS A 119 4.42 -21.04 -9.29
N GLU A 120 3.72 -20.33 -10.19
CA GLU A 120 4.01 -20.37 -11.62
C GLU A 120 5.45 -19.94 -11.93
N VAL A 121 5.95 -18.89 -11.28
CA VAL A 121 7.34 -18.44 -11.45
C VAL A 121 8.33 -19.52 -11.00
N ARG A 122 8.08 -20.20 -9.87
CA ARG A 122 8.95 -21.31 -9.44
C ARG A 122 8.91 -22.48 -10.41
N ASP A 123 7.73 -22.81 -10.92
CA ASP A 123 7.57 -23.90 -11.88
C ASP A 123 8.26 -23.56 -13.21
N LEU A 124 8.17 -22.31 -13.67
CA LEU A 124 8.89 -21.81 -14.84
C LEU A 124 10.41 -21.82 -14.65
N GLU A 125 10.92 -21.37 -13.50
CA GLU A 125 12.36 -21.42 -13.21
C GLU A 125 12.88 -22.86 -13.17
N LYS A 126 12.09 -23.80 -12.64
CA LYS A 126 12.44 -25.23 -12.66
C LYS A 126 12.49 -25.78 -14.07
N LEU A 127 11.46 -25.52 -14.89
CA LEU A 127 11.43 -25.93 -16.30
C LEU A 127 12.59 -25.32 -17.09
N ARG A 128 12.94 -24.07 -16.79
CA ARG A 128 14.07 -23.36 -17.39
C ARG A 128 15.40 -24.01 -17.02
N ALA A 129 15.60 -24.35 -15.76
CA ALA A 129 16.80 -25.06 -15.31
C ALA A 129 16.93 -26.45 -15.98
N GLU A 130 15.84 -27.20 -16.09
CA GLU A 130 15.82 -28.49 -16.80
C GLU A 130 16.10 -28.33 -18.30
N ALA A 131 15.57 -27.28 -18.94
CA ALA A 131 15.84 -26.98 -20.34
C ALA A 131 17.31 -26.62 -20.56
N TYR A 132 17.92 -25.79 -19.70
CA TYR A 132 19.34 -25.47 -19.79
C TYR A 132 20.23 -26.69 -19.55
N GLY A 133 19.90 -27.55 -18.58
CA GLY A 133 20.63 -28.80 -18.36
C GLY A 133 20.64 -29.70 -19.61
N ARG A 134 19.49 -29.84 -20.28
CA ARG A 134 19.41 -30.59 -21.55
C ARG A 134 20.20 -29.94 -22.68
N LEU A 135 20.23 -28.61 -22.75
CA LEU A 135 21.03 -27.90 -23.75
C LEU A 135 22.54 -28.09 -23.51
N ASP A 136 22.98 -28.05 -22.25
CA ASP A 136 24.38 -28.29 -21.90
C ASP A 136 24.80 -29.73 -22.25
N GLU A 137 23.95 -30.73 -21.97
CA GLU A 137 24.18 -32.11 -22.38
C GLU A 137 24.29 -32.26 -23.90
N GLN A 138 23.38 -31.62 -24.66
CA GLN A 138 23.44 -31.63 -26.12
C GLN A 138 24.69 -30.95 -26.66
N LEU A 139 25.09 -29.82 -26.07
CA LEU A 139 26.31 -29.11 -26.44
C LEU A 139 27.55 -29.98 -26.18
N ALA A 140 27.62 -30.64 -25.02
CA ALA A 140 28.70 -31.55 -24.66
C ALA A 140 28.77 -32.77 -25.60
N ALA A 141 27.62 -33.35 -25.94
CA ALA A 141 27.53 -34.44 -26.92
C ALA A 141 28.00 -33.99 -28.31
N MET A 142 27.62 -32.78 -28.73
CA MET A 142 28.06 -32.20 -30.01
C MET A 142 29.57 -31.95 -30.02
N GLN A 143 30.13 -31.41 -28.94
CA GLN A 143 31.58 -31.20 -28.81
C GLN A 143 32.34 -32.52 -28.90
N THR A 144 31.87 -33.56 -28.19
CA THR A 144 32.47 -34.89 -28.22
C THR A 144 32.35 -35.53 -29.61
N GLY A 145 31.19 -35.39 -30.27
CA GLY A 145 30.99 -35.84 -31.64
C GLY A 145 31.92 -35.15 -32.62
N SER A 146 32.09 -33.83 -32.49
CA SER A 146 33.01 -33.04 -33.31
C SER A 146 34.48 -33.45 -33.09
N ALA A 147 34.88 -33.70 -31.84
CA ALA A 147 36.23 -34.16 -31.52
C ALA A 147 36.51 -35.54 -32.13
N LYS A 148 35.56 -36.48 -32.01
CA LYS A 148 35.67 -37.81 -32.61
C LYS A 148 35.71 -37.76 -34.14
N MET A 149 34.93 -36.87 -34.76
CA MET A 149 34.96 -36.67 -36.21
C MET A 149 36.31 -36.12 -36.67
N LEU A 150 36.88 -35.17 -35.91
CA LEU A 150 38.22 -34.65 -36.18
C LEU A 150 39.26 -35.76 -36.07
N GLU A 151 39.24 -36.54 -34.99
CA GLU A 151 40.13 -37.69 -34.77
C GLU A 151 40.04 -38.70 -35.92
N SER A 152 38.82 -39.14 -36.30
CA SER A 152 38.63 -40.07 -37.42
C SER A 152 39.12 -39.48 -38.76
N SER A 153 38.97 -38.16 -38.95
CA SER A 153 39.48 -37.47 -40.14
C SER A 153 41.01 -37.39 -40.14
N GLU A 154 41.63 -37.21 -38.99
CA GLU A 154 43.08 -37.24 -38.85
C GLU A 154 43.65 -38.65 -39.04
N GLU A 155 43.01 -39.67 -38.47
CA GLU A 155 43.34 -41.07 -38.72
C GLU A 155 43.24 -41.39 -40.21
N MET A 156 42.16 -40.99 -40.87
CA MET A 156 42.00 -41.17 -42.32
C MET A 156 43.09 -40.44 -43.10
N LYS A 157 43.39 -39.18 -42.77
CA LYS A 157 44.50 -38.41 -43.35
C LYS A 157 45.83 -39.14 -43.16
N ASN A 158 46.09 -39.69 -41.98
CA ASN A 158 47.33 -40.40 -41.65
C ASN A 158 47.42 -41.74 -42.40
N LEU A 159 46.32 -42.49 -42.53
CA LEU A 159 46.26 -43.71 -43.34
C LEU A 159 46.56 -43.41 -44.81
N LEU A 160 45.96 -42.35 -45.36
CA LEU A 160 46.17 -41.94 -46.74
C LEU A 160 47.57 -41.34 -46.98
N THR A 161 48.22 -40.74 -45.99
CA THR A 161 49.57 -40.16 -46.17
C THR A 161 50.69 -41.15 -45.83
N GLY A 162 50.49 -42.05 -44.86
CA GLY A 162 51.52 -42.93 -44.32
C GLY A 162 51.80 -44.23 -45.08
N SER A 163 50.79 -44.87 -45.68
CA SER A 163 50.97 -46.18 -46.33
C SER A 163 50.58 -46.17 -47.82
N SER A 164 51.46 -46.69 -48.67
CA SER A 164 51.18 -46.84 -50.11
C SER A 164 50.06 -47.83 -50.38
N GLN A 165 49.94 -48.87 -49.55
CA GLN A 165 48.91 -49.90 -49.70
C GLN A 165 47.53 -49.38 -49.26
N ALA A 166 47.47 -48.59 -48.18
CA ALA A 166 46.21 -47.98 -47.72
C ALA A 166 45.66 -46.97 -48.74
N ARG A 167 46.54 -46.19 -49.40
CA ARG A 167 46.16 -45.32 -50.52
C ARG A 167 45.60 -46.09 -51.71
N GLY A 168 46.26 -47.19 -52.10
CA GLY A 168 45.81 -48.05 -53.19
C GLY A 168 44.40 -48.57 -52.92
N ASN A 169 44.19 -49.20 -51.75
CA ASN A 169 42.88 -49.69 -51.34
C ASN A 169 41.79 -48.59 -51.31
N TRP A 170 42.14 -47.36 -50.90
CA TRP A 170 41.19 -46.25 -50.89
C TRP A 170 40.87 -45.74 -52.30
N GLY A 171 41.86 -45.73 -53.20
CA GLY A 171 41.67 -45.45 -54.62
C GLY A 171 40.76 -46.49 -55.30
N GLU A 172 40.99 -47.78 -55.03
CA GLU A 172 40.16 -48.89 -55.51
C GLU A 172 38.71 -48.75 -55.02
N LEU A 173 38.51 -48.45 -53.73
CA LEU A 173 37.19 -48.24 -53.14
C LEU A 173 36.49 -47.01 -53.76
N LEU A 174 37.21 -45.91 -53.95
CA LEU A 174 36.67 -44.71 -54.58
C LEU A 174 36.26 -45.00 -56.04
N LEU A 175 37.09 -45.74 -56.79
CA LEU A 175 36.78 -46.18 -58.15
C LEU A 175 35.50 -47.02 -58.17
N GLU A 176 35.36 -47.98 -57.25
CA GLU A 176 34.13 -48.76 -57.07
C GLU A 176 32.90 -47.86 -56.85
N ARG A 177 33.00 -46.88 -55.94
CA ARG A 177 31.90 -45.95 -55.66
C ARG A 177 31.54 -45.08 -56.86
N VAL A 178 32.53 -44.52 -57.56
CA VAL A 178 32.28 -43.66 -58.75
C VAL A 178 31.56 -44.43 -59.84
N VAL A 179 31.95 -45.68 -60.06
CA VAL A 179 31.36 -46.56 -61.07
C VAL A 179 29.94 -46.99 -60.66
N GLU A 180 29.70 -47.28 -59.38
CA GLU A 180 28.34 -47.48 -58.83
C GLU A 180 27.46 -46.23 -59.01
N PHE A 181 27.98 -45.03 -58.73
CA PHE A 181 27.27 -43.76 -58.93
C PHE A 181 26.96 -43.48 -60.41
N ALA A 182 27.81 -43.94 -61.34
CA ALA A 182 27.54 -43.89 -62.77
C ALA A 182 26.45 -44.87 -63.22
N GLY A 183 25.83 -45.61 -62.29
CA GLY A 183 24.74 -46.56 -62.55
C GLY A 183 25.22 -47.95 -62.94
N MET A 184 26.51 -48.24 -62.82
CA MET A 184 27.08 -49.55 -63.16
C MET A 184 26.94 -50.49 -61.97
N GLN A 185 26.49 -51.73 -62.20
CA GLN A 185 26.31 -52.73 -61.16
C GLN A 185 27.53 -53.65 -61.03
N LYS A 186 27.94 -53.88 -59.79
CA LYS A 186 29.00 -54.83 -59.46
C LYS A 186 28.63 -56.23 -59.96
N HIS A 187 29.61 -56.95 -60.52
CA HIS A 187 29.48 -58.28 -61.12
C HIS A 187 28.69 -58.35 -62.45
N VAL A 188 27.97 -57.29 -62.83
CA VAL A 188 27.26 -57.21 -64.12
C VAL A 188 28.02 -56.33 -65.10
N ASN A 189 28.29 -55.09 -64.72
CA ASN A 189 28.96 -54.10 -65.56
C ASN A 189 30.45 -53.95 -65.26
N PHE A 190 30.90 -54.35 -64.07
CA PHE A 190 32.31 -54.31 -63.70
C PHE A 190 32.68 -55.39 -62.69
N LYS A 191 33.97 -55.74 -62.62
CA LYS A 191 34.57 -56.69 -61.68
C LYS A 191 35.84 -56.09 -61.08
N VAL A 192 35.98 -56.19 -59.75
CA VAL A 192 37.22 -55.86 -59.03
C VAL A 192 38.04 -57.15 -58.95
N GLN A 193 39.07 -57.29 -59.79
CA GLN A 193 39.90 -58.50 -59.85
C GLN A 193 41.35 -58.16 -59.52
N LYS A 194 41.95 -58.90 -58.56
CA LYS A 194 43.33 -58.68 -58.14
C LYS A 194 44.38 -59.35 -59.04
N GLN A 195 43.96 -60.19 -60.01
CA GLN A 195 44.87 -60.89 -60.94
C GLN A 195 44.19 -61.17 -62.29
N VAL A 196 44.81 -60.71 -63.38
CA VAL A 196 44.54 -61.18 -64.75
C VAL A 196 45.60 -62.21 -65.12
N SER A 197 45.23 -63.16 -65.97
CA SER A 197 46.06 -64.29 -66.44
C SER A 197 47.32 -63.89 -67.22
N ASP A 198 47.49 -62.61 -67.56
CA ASP A 198 48.57 -62.08 -68.41
C ASP A 198 49.62 -61.26 -67.61
N GLY A 199 49.70 -61.46 -66.29
CA GLY A 199 50.68 -60.81 -65.41
C GLY A 199 50.37 -59.34 -65.05
N SER A 200 49.49 -58.69 -65.80
CA SER A 200 48.89 -57.39 -65.48
C SER A 200 47.85 -57.52 -64.35
N ARG A 201 47.88 -56.61 -63.37
CA ARG A 201 46.91 -56.55 -62.26
C ARG A 201 46.20 -55.18 -62.27
N PRO A 202 45.15 -55.01 -63.10
CA PRO A 202 44.33 -53.80 -63.09
C PRO A 202 43.44 -53.77 -61.83
N ASP A 203 43.18 -52.57 -61.29
CA ASP A 203 42.32 -52.37 -60.11
C ASP A 203 40.86 -52.78 -60.38
N MET A 204 40.35 -52.52 -61.58
CA MET A 204 38.98 -52.86 -61.99
C MET A 204 38.91 -53.22 -63.48
N ILE A 205 37.98 -54.09 -63.85
CA ILE A 205 37.64 -54.41 -65.24
C ILE A 205 36.18 -54.06 -65.50
N ILE A 206 35.94 -53.20 -66.48
CA ILE A 206 34.59 -52.87 -66.97
C ILE A 206 34.23 -53.79 -68.13
N LEU A 207 33.04 -54.40 -68.05
CA LEU A 207 32.51 -55.31 -69.05
C LEU A 207 31.63 -54.54 -70.02
N LEU A 208 31.95 -54.63 -71.31
CA LEU A 208 31.19 -54.02 -72.41
C LEU A 208 30.25 -55.05 -73.05
N PRO A 209 29.16 -54.60 -73.70
CA PRO A 209 28.36 -55.47 -74.56
C PRO A 209 29.21 -55.98 -75.73
N GLY A 210 29.14 -57.29 -76.02
CA GLY A 210 29.88 -57.93 -77.12
C GLY A 210 31.25 -58.50 -76.75
N GLU A 211 31.40 -59.02 -75.52
CA GLU A 211 32.64 -59.64 -74.98
C GLU A 211 33.85 -58.70 -74.82
N GLY A 212 33.67 -57.39 -75.04
CA GLY A 212 34.71 -56.40 -74.76
C GLY A 212 34.97 -56.21 -73.26
N ALA A 213 36.23 -56.01 -72.89
CA ALA A 213 36.63 -55.69 -71.51
C ALA A 213 37.62 -54.52 -71.50
N ILE A 214 37.40 -53.53 -70.62
CA ILE A 214 38.30 -52.40 -70.42
C ILE A 214 38.94 -52.53 -69.04
N PRO A 215 40.27 -52.74 -68.94
CA PRO A 215 40.99 -52.64 -67.67
C PRO A 215 41.17 -51.17 -67.27
N VAL A 216 40.92 -50.87 -65.99
CA VAL A 216 41.01 -49.53 -65.38
C VAL A 216 41.92 -49.61 -64.15
N ASP A 217 42.87 -48.68 -64.06
CA ASP A 217 43.80 -48.51 -62.94
C ASP A 217 43.52 -47.18 -62.23
N SER A 218 43.42 -47.20 -60.91
CA SER A 218 43.19 -46.01 -60.10
C SER A 218 44.48 -45.55 -59.45
N LYS A 219 45.07 -44.48 -60.00
CA LYS A 219 46.24 -43.85 -59.38
C LYS A 219 45.83 -42.68 -58.51
N CYS A 220 46.17 -42.72 -57.22
CA CYS A 220 45.89 -41.66 -56.26
C CYS A 220 47.18 -40.94 -55.80
N PRO A 221 47.65 -39.87 -56.50
CA PRO A 221 48.86 -39.13 -56.15
C PRO A 221 48.60 -38.12 -55.01
N LEU A 222 48.13 -38.60 -53.86
CA LEU A 222 47.72 -37.77 -52.73
C LEU A 222 48.89 -36.97 -52.13
N THR A 223 50.12 -37.48 -52.24
CA THR A 223 51.35 -36.80 -51.79
C THR A 223 51.76 -35.63 -52.68
N SER A 224 51.50 -35.71 -53.98
CA SER A 224 51.75 -34.61 -54.92
C SER A 224 50.77 -33.47 -54.68
N PHE A 225 49.52 -33.78 -54.36
CA PHE A 225 48.51 -32.79 -53.99
C PHE A 225 48.81 -32.15 -52.63
N ALA A 226 49.18 -32.95 -51.62
CA ALA A 226 49.49 -32.45 -50.28
C ALA A 226 50.73 -31.55 -50.20
N LYS A 227 51.72 -31.72 -51.10
CA LYS A 227 52.91 -30.86 -51.20
C LYS A 227 52.71 -29.59 -52.00
N ALA A 228 51.67 -29.53 -52.84
CA ALA A 228 51.37 -28.39 -53.71
C ALA A 228 50.52 -27.31 -53.03
N LYS A 229 50.15 -27.51 -51.76
CA LYS A 229 49.33 -26.62 -50.94
C LYS A 229 50.13 -26.23 -49.70
#